data_AF-A0A7W1TF56-F1
#
_entry.id   AF-A0A7W1TF56-F1
#
_cell.length_a   1.000
_cell.length_b   1.000
_cell.length_c   1.000
_cell.angle_alpha   90.00
_cell.angle_beta   90.00
_cell.angle_gamma   90.00
#
_symmetry.space_group_name_H-M   'P 1'
#
loop_
_entity.id
_entity.type
_entity.pdbx_description
1 polymer ?
#
loop_
_entity_poly.entity_id
_entity_poly.type
_entity_poly.pdbx_seq_one_letter_code
_entity_poly.pdbx_strand_id
1 'polypeptide(L)'
;MPAKPRFRLSTAPPVLHWDGQALRGETAAKVVDVAVPARFVSFRREEFPPAAEALLKSAIRLRAERAFIALGPVAIDMLLGPVLSGRRVALLMALPRLTIAAIQAAVKAQGRTVAAVRVAELLMEVPPGGVVRGGGEACLV
;
A
#
# COMPACT_ATOMS: atom_id res chain seq x y z
N MET A 1 8.19 -46.38 -7.98
CA MET A 1 7.50 -45.21 -8.58
C MET A 1 7.20 -44.22 -7.46
N PRO A 2 7.83 -43.04 -7.41
CA PRO A 2 7.50 -42.08 -6.37
C PRO A 2 6.19 -41.34 -6.71
N ALA A 3 5.33 -41.22 -5.70
CA ALA A 3 4.00 -40.61 -5.80
C ALA A 3 4.08 -39.12 -6.15
N LYS A 4 3.29 -38.68 -7.15
CA LYS A 4 3.12 -37.26 -7.48
C LYS A 4 2.49 -36.52 -6.28
N PRO A 5 3.04 -35.40 -5.80
CA PRO A 5 2.34 -34.58 -4.83
C PRO A 5 1.09 -33.98 -5.48
N ARG A 6 -0.08 -34.37 -4.98
CA ARG A 6 -1.37 -33.77 -5.32
C ARG A 6 -1.50 -32.46 -4.57
N PHE A 7 -1.34 -31.34 -5.28
CA PHE A 7 -1.73 -30.02 -4.76
C PHE A 7 -3.25 -30.04 -4.52
N ARG A 8 -3.67 -30.00 -3.25
CA ARG A 8 -5.04 -29.67 -2.88
C ARG A 8 -5.10 -28.15 -2.67
N LEU A 9 -5.84 -27.46 -3.53
CA LEU A 9 -6.27 -26.09 -3.25
C LEU A 9 -7.19 -26.15 -2.03
N SER A 10 -6.75 -25.56 -0.92
CA SER A 10 -7.57 -25.37 0.28
C SER A 10 -8.77 -24.48 -0.08
N THR A 11 -9.97 -24.94 0.22
CA THR A 11 -11.25 -24.24 0.00
C THR A 11 -11.63 -23.30 1.14
N ALA A 12 -10.74 -23.08 2.11
CA ALA A 12 -10.96 -22.11 3.18
C ALA A 12 -10.59 -20.70 2.68
N PRO A 13 -11.42 -19.66 2.93
CA PRO A 13 -11.03 -18.29 2.64
C PRO A 13 -9.73 -17.97 3.42
N PRO A 14 -8.77 -17.25 2.84
CA PRO A 14 -7.52 -16.92 3.52
C PRO A 14 -7.85 -16.14 4.80
N VAL A 15 -7.71 -16.81 5.94
CA VAL A 15 -7.87 -16.20 7.25
C VAL A 15 -6.73 -15.23 7.45
N LEU A 16 -7.09 -13.96 7.61
CA LEU A 16 -6.18 -12.83 7.71
C LEU A 16 -5.52 -12.84 9.10
N HIS A 17 -4.42 -13.57 9.25
CA HIS A 17 -3.57 -13.46 10.44
C HIS A 17 -2.59 -12.31 10.23
N TRP A 18 -2.96 -11.12 10.70
CA TRP A 18 -2.00 -10.04 10.93
C TRP A 18 -1.59 -10.07 12.41
N ASP A 19 -0.30 -10.27 12.66
CA ASP A 19 0.32 -10.45 13.98
C ASP A 19 0.61 -9.13 14.71
N GLY A 20 0.24 -7.99 14.13
CA GLY A 20 0.39 -6.68 14.76
C GLY A 20 1.84 -6.19 14.88
N GLN A 21 2.82 -6.80 14.21
CA GLN A 21 4.24 -6.45 14.38
C GLN A 21 4.70 -5.18 13.64
N ALA A 22 3.81 -4.45 12.95
CA ALA A 22 4.18 -3.24 12.22
C ALA A 22 3.71 -1.93 12.91
N LEU A 23 3.85 -1.85 14.24
CA LEU A 23 3.59 -0.63 15.01
C LEU A 23 4.92 0.12 15.19
N ARG A 24 5.12 1.20 14.43
CA ARG A 24 6.24 2.13 14.66
C ARG A 24 5.76 3.30 15.52
N GLY A 25 6.41 3.47 16.67
CA GLY A 25 6.22 4.55 17.64
C GLY A 25 6.96 4.22 18.93
N GLU A 26 7.47 5.22 19.65
CA GLU A 26 7.95 5.02 21.02
C GLU A 26 6.85 4.34 21.85
N THR A 27 7.22 3.39 22.70
CA THR A 27 6.34 2.56 23.54
C THR A 27 5.36 3.35 24.42
N ALA A 28 5.46 4.69 24.49
CA ALA A 28 4.56 5.60 25.18
C ALA A 28 3.52 6.33 24.29
N ALA A 29 3.60 6.22 22.97
CA ALA A 29 2.72 6.97 22.07
C ALA A 29 1.33 6.30 21.95
N LYS A 30 0.28 7.03 22.35
CA LYS A 30 -1.13 6.64 22.08
C LYS A 30 -1.47 6.67 20.59
N VAL A 31 -0.61 7.22 19.75
CA VAL A 31 -0.81 7.40 18.31
C VAL A 31 0.28 6.62 17.56
N VAL A 32 -0.10 5.83 16.55
CA VAL A 32 0.82 4.94 15.81
C VAL A 32 0.66 5.05 14.30
N ASP A 33 1.76 4.85 13.58
CA ASP A 33 1.75 4.61 12.14
C ASP A 33 1.65 3.10 11.87
N VAL A 34 0.77 2.71 10.96
CA VAL A 34 0.58 1.31 10.56
C VAL A 34 1.14 1.12 9.16
N ALA A 35 2.05 0.16 8.99
CA ALA A 35 2.55 -0.25 7.68
C ALA A 35 1.75 -1.43 7.13
N VAL A 36 1.16 -1.25 5.95
CA VAL A 36 0.40 -2.27 5.22
C VAL A 36 1.26 -2.79 4.07
N PRO A 37 1.38 -4.11 3.89
CA PRO A 37 2.08 -4.70 2.75
C PRO A 37 1.48 -4.28 1.41
N ALA A 38 2.33 -4.03 0.41
CA ALA A 38 1.96 -3.59 -0.93
C ALA A 38 0.98 -4.55 -1.61
N ARG A 39 1.04 -5.86 -1.31
CA ARG A 39 0.08 -6.85 -1.82
C ARG A 39 -1.39 -6.56 -1.49
N PHE A 40 -1.67 -5.72 -0.50
CA PHE A 40 -3.03 -5.30 -0.14
C PHE A 40 -3.42 -3.95 -0.75
N VAL A 41 -2.51 -3.30 -1.47
CA VAL A 41 -2.70 -1.98 -2.06
C VAL A 41 -2.73 -2.13 -3.57
N SER A 42 -3.73 -1.53 -4.21
CA SER A 42 -3.79 -1.45 -5.67
C SER A 42 -2.99 -0.24 -6.15
N PHE A 43 -2.10 -0.45 -7.11
CA PHE A 43 -1.24 0.60 -7.66
C PHE A 43 -1.60 0.90 -9.10
N ARG A 44 -1.47 2.17 -9.50
CA ARG A 44 -1.48 2.57 -10.90
C ARG A 44 -0.51 3.70 -11.13
N ARG A 45 0.33 3.58 -12.16
CA ARG A 45 1.16 4.68 -12.63
C ARG A 45 0.40 5.47 -13.69
N GLU A 46 0.38 6.78 -13.54
CA GLU A 46 -0.25 7.70 -14.49
C GLU A 46 0.69 8.87 -14.78
N GLU A 47 0.50 9.48 -15.94
CA GLU A 47 1.27 10.66 -16.37
C GLU A 47 0.33 11.83 -16.63
N PHE A 48 0.76 13.00 -16.19
CA PHE A 48 -0.04 14.22 -16.28
C PHE A 48 0.75 15.32 -17.00
N PRO A 49 0.05 16.18 -17.77
CA PRO A 49 0.67 17.38 -18.30
C PRO A 49 1.13 18.29 -17.15
N PRO A 50 2.10 19.17 -17.39
CA PRO A 50 2.53 20.13 -16.39
C PRO A 50 1.35 21.06 -16.07
N ALA A 51 1.08 21.25 -14.78
CA ALA A 51 0.03 22.11 -14.29
C ALA A 51 0.43 22.67 -12.91
N ALA A 52 -0.23 23.74 -12.49
CA ALA A 52 -0.13 24.21 -11.11
C ALA A 52 -0.53 23.09 -10.14
N GLU A 53 0.16 22.99 -9.00
CA GLU A 53 0.06 21.83 -8.10
C GLU A 53 -1.37 21.52 -7.66
N ALA A 54 -2.19 22.54 -7.37
CA ALA A 54 -3.58 22.35 -6.96
C ALA A 54 -4.46 21.74 -8.06
N LEU A 55 -4.29 22.19 -9.31
CA LEU A 55 -5.00 21.65 -10.47
C LEU A 55 -4.53 20.22 -10.76
N LEU A 56 -3.22 19.99 -10.64
CA LEU A 56 -2.62 18.68 -10.82
C LEU A 56 -3.16 17.67 -9.80
N LYS A 57 -3.18 18.01 -8.50
CA LYS A 57 -3.72 17.16 -7.43
C LYS A 57 -5.20 16.82 -7.66
N SER A 58 -6.00 17.80 -8.10
CA SER A 58 -7.40 17.59 -8.43
C SER A 58 -7.59 16.65 -9.63
N ALA A 59 -6.81 16.85 -10.70
CA ALA A 59 -6.83 15.99 -11.88
C ALA A 59 -6.39 14.55 -11.56
N ILE A 60 -5.36 14.40 -10.73
CA ILE A 60 -4.87 13.11 -10.26
C ILE A 60 -5.96 12.38 -9.47
N ARG A 61 -6.61 13.06 -8.53
CA ARG A 61 -7.68 12.47 -7.72
C ARG A 61 -8.83 11.95 -8.59
N LEU A 62 -9.28 12.76 -9.55
CA LEU A 62 -10.37 12.39 -10.46
C LEU A 62 -9.98 11.22 -11.38
N ARG A 63 -8.72 11.17 -11.83
CA ARG A 63 -8.17 10.03 -12.58
C ARG A 63 -8.12 8.77 -11.72
N ALA A 64 -7.71 8.88 -10.47
CA ALA A 64 -7.60 7.78 -9.55
C ALA A 64 -8.96 7.19 -9.16
N GLU A 65 -9.95 8.03 -8.88
CA GLU A 65 -11.33 7.60 -8.60
C GLU A 65 -11.90 6.78 -9.76
N ARG A 66 -11.64 7.20 -11.01
CA ARG A 66 -12.03 6.42 -12.19
C ARG A 66 -11.23 5.12 -12.35
N ALA A 67 -9.92 5.17 -12.08
CA ALA A 67 -9.04 4.01 -12.23
C ALA A 67 -9.41 2.88 -11.26
N PHE A 68 -9.86 3.22 -10.05
CA PHE A 68 -10.16 2.26 -9.00
C PHE A 68 -11.67 2.03 -8.78
N ILE A 69 -12.53 2.56 -9.65
CA ILE A 69 -13.99 2.46 -9.49
C ILE A 69 -14.50 1.02 -9.36
N ALA A 70 -13.86 0.08 -10.08
CA ALA A 70 -14.21 -1.33 -10.06
C ALA A 70 -13.88 -2.04 -8.73
N LEU A 71 -13.02 -1.44 -7.90
CA LEU A 71 -12.66 -1.97 -6.58
C LEU A 71 -13.69 -1.62 -5.49
N GLY A 72 -14.71 -0.81 -5.83
CA GLY A 72 -15.71 -0.34 -4.89
C GLY A 72 -15.17 0.75 -3.94
N PRO A 73 -15.67 0.84 -2.70
CA PRO A 73 -15.27 1.88 -1.75
C PRO A 73 -13.81 1.75 -1.30
N VAL A 74 -12.94 2.52 -1.94
CA VAL A 74 -11.51 2.62 -1.61
C VAL A 74 -11.16 3.99 -1.03
N ALA A 75 -10.12 4.04 -0.21
CA ALA A 75 -9.37 5.26 0.05
C ALA A 75 -8.25 5.34 -0.98
N ILE A 76 -8.03 6.55 -1.50
CA ILE A 76 -7.08 6.80 -2.57
C ILE A 76 -6.07 7.81 -2.08
N ASP A 77 -4.80 7.55 -2.37
CA ASP A 77 -3.71 8.49 -2.16
C ASP A 77 -2.77 8.50 -3.37
N MET A 78 -1.85 9.46 -3.42
CA MET A 78 -0.94 9.66 -4.53
C MET A 78 0.48 10.01 -4.07
N LEU A 79 1.48 9.49 -4.76
CA LEU A 79 2.86 9.95 -4.66
C LEU A 79 3.26 10.60 -5.98
N LEU A 80 3.71 11.86 -5.89
CA LEU A 80 4.20 12.60 -7.05
C LEU A 80 5.66 12.22 -7.29
N GLY A 81 5.93 11.59 -8.43
CA GLY A 81 7.26 11.26 -8.90
C GLY A 81 7.96 12.43 -9.60
N PRO A 82 9.11 12.16 -10.24
CA PRO A 82 9.83 13.16 -11.01
C PRO A 82 9.03 13.64 -12.24
N VAL A 83 9.48 14.74 -12.83
CA VAL A 83 9.05 15.15 -14.16
C VAL A 83 9.90 14.41 -15.18
N LEU A 84 9.27 13.61 -16.04
CA LEU A 84 9.91 12.86 -17.12
C LEU A 84 9.34 13.35 -18.45
N SER A 85 10.21 13.76 -19.37
CA SER A 85 9.80 14.21 -20.72
C SER A 85 8.71 15.28 -20.71
N GLY A 86 8.82 16.24 -19.77
CA GLY A 86 7.84 17.33 -19.61
C GLY A 86 6.51 16.93 -18.95
N ARG A 87 6.37 15.67 -18.49
CA ARG A 87 5.17 15.17 -17.80
C ARG A 87 5.45 14.85 -16.35
N ARG A 88 4.49 15.11 -15.47
CA ARG A 88 4.57 14.70 -14.07
C ARG A 88 4.07 13.27 -13.94
N VAL A 89 4.90 12.39 -13.39
CA VAL A 89 4.49 11.03 -13.05
C VAL A 89 3.81 11.03 -11.68
N ALA A 90 2.69 10.32 -11.55
CA ALA A 90 2.06 10.04 -10.26
C ALA A 90 1.88 8.53 -10.08
N LEU A 91 2.25 8.03 -8.91
CA LEU A 91 1.87 6.70 -8.44
C LEU A 91 0.59 6.83 -7.62
N LEU A 92 -0.49 6.28 -8.15
CA LEU A 92 -1.79 6.23 -7.49
C LEU A 92 -1.89 4.95 -6.67
N MET A 93 -2.44 5.07 -5.48
CA MET A 93 -2.59 3.97 -4.52
C MET A 93 -4.03 3.91 -4.05
N ALA A 94 -4.59 2.70 -3.99
CA ALA A 94 -5.91 2.48 -3.44
C ALA A 94 -5.92 1.33 -2.44
N LEU A 95 -6.56 1.55 -1.30
CA LEU A 95 -6.78 0.56 -0.25
C LEU A 95 -8.27 0.50 0.08
N PRO A 96 -8.91 -0.68 0.17
CA PRO A 96 -10.31 -0.77 0.53
C PRO A 96 -10.60 -0.10 1.87
N ARG A 97 -11.68 0.68 1.95
CA ARG A 97 -12.07 1.38 3.19
C ARG A 97 -12.37 0.41 4.32
N LEU A 98 -12.87 -0.78 4.01
CA LEU A 98 -13.07 -1.86 4.98
C LEU A 98 -11.75 -2.30 5.63
N THR A 99 -10.66 -2.37 4.85
CA THR A 99 -9.33 -2.71 5.38
C THR A 99 -8.82 -1.62 6.32
N ILE A 100 -9.00 -0.34 5.97
CA ILE A 100 -8.64 0.78 6.84
C ILE A 100 -9.44 0.75 8.14
N ALA A 101 -10.76 0.50 8.06
CA ALA A 101 -11.61 0.39 9.22
C ALA A 101 -11.19 -0.77 10.13
N ALA A 102 -10.83 -1.93 9.55
CA ALA A 102 -10.32 -3.08 10.30
C ALA A 102 -9.00 -2.77 11.01
N ILE A 103 -8.08 -2.08 10.33
CA ILE A 103 -6.81 -1.61 10.93
C ILE A 103 -7.09 -0.67 12.11
N GLN A 104 -7.95 0.34 11.91
CA GLN A 104 -8.32 1.29 12.95
C GLN A 104 -8.97 0.60 14.15
N ALA A 105 -9.85 -0.37 13.92
CA ALA A 105 -10.48 -1.16 14.98
C ALA A 105 -9.45 -1.99 15.76
N ALA A 106 -8.53 -2.67 15.07
CA ALA A 106 -7.48 -3.47 15.70
C ALA A 106 -6.54 -2.60 16.55
N VAL A 107 -6.14 -1.44 16.05
CA VAL A 107 -5.28 -0.49 16.79
C VAL A 107 -6.03 0.12 17.98
N LYS A 108 -7.32 0.44 17.82
CA LYS A 108 -8.17 0.94 18.90
C LYS A 108 -8.36 -0.10 20.02
N ALA A 109 -8.50 -1.38 19.67
CA ALA A 109 -8.60 -2.46 20.65
C ALA A 109 -7.33 -2.58 21.54
N GLN A 110 -6.20 -2.07 21.07
CA GLN A 110 -4.94 -1.98 21.82
C GLN A 110 -4.79 -0.66 22.60
N GLY A 111 -5.84 0.17 22.67
CA GLY A 111 -5.81 1.47 23.36
C GLY A 111 -5.02 2.55 22.63
N ARG A 112 -4.81 2.39 21.31
CA ARG A 112 -4.04 3.31 20.46
C ARG A 112 -4.92 3.92 19.37
N THR A 113 -4.43 4.94 18.68
CA THR A 113 -5.07 5.56 17.52
C THR A 113 -4.12 5.54 16.31
N VAL A 114 -4.67 5.39 15.10
CA VAL A 114 -3.88 5.39 13.87
C VAL A 114 -3.64 6.84 13.43
N ALA A 115 -2.37 7.25 13.33
CA ALA A 115 -1.98 8.51 12.69
C ALA A 115 -2.02 8.39 11.17
N ALA A 116 -1.30 7.40 10.63
CA ALA A 116 -1.25 7.14 9.20
C ALA A 116 -1.25 5.64 8.89
N VAL A 117 -1.78 5.31 7.71
CA VAL A 117 -1.63 4.00 7.09
C VAL A 117 -0.66 4.16 5.92
N ARG A 118 0.49 3.49 5.99
CA ARG A 118 1.59 3.61 5.02
C ARG A 118 1.78 2.30 4.28
N VAL A 119 2.33 2.34 3.07
CA VAL A 119 2.73 1.13 2.35
C VAL A 119 4.13 0.73 2.79
N ALA A 120 4.31 -0.47 3.35
CA ALA A 120 5.56 -0.90 3.98
C ALA A 120 6.76 -0.80 3.03
N GLU A 121 6.59 -1.26 1.79
CA GLU A 121 7.64 -1.35 0.78
C GLU A 121 8.06 0.03 0.25
N LEU A 122 7.20 1.03 0.35
CA LEU A 122 7.53 2.42 -0.03
C LEU A 122 8.30 3.16 1.07
N LEU A 123 8.45 2.57 2.26
CA LEU A 123 9.26 3.12 3.34
C LEU A 123 10.72 2.65 3.28
N MET A 124 11.04 1.74 2.37
CA MET A 124 12.38 1.22 2.20
C MET A 124 13.15 2.10 1.21
N GLU A 125 14.39 2.45 1.55
CA GLU A 125 15.30 3.01 0.57
C GLU A 125 15.65 1.94 -0.46
N VAL A 126 15.47 2.28 -1.74
CA VAL A 126 15.93 1.43 -2.83
C VAL A 126 17.37 1.80 -3.14
N PRO A 127 18.36 0.93 -2.86
CA PRO A 127 19.74 1.24 -3.15
C PRO A 127 19.96 1.38 -4.67
N PRO A 128 20.98 2.14 -5.10
CA PRO A 128 21.40 2.18 -6.50
C PRO A 128 21.66 0.75 -7.00
N GLY A 129 20.93 0.31 -8.03
CA GLY A 129 20.96 -1.08 -8.52
C GLY A 129 19.73 -1.93 -8.17
N GLY A 130 18.73 -1.38 -7.45
CA GLY A 130 17.36 -1.91 -7.43
C GLY A 130 17.09 -3.11 -6.53
N VAL A 131 18.08 -3.60 -5.77
CA VAL A 131 17.89 -4.76 -4.89
C VAL A 131 17.50 -4.31 -3.49
N VAL A 132 16.22 -4.45 -3.15
CA VAL A 132 15.76 -4.26 -1.77
C VAL A 132 15.82 -5.60 -1.05
N ARG A 133 16.67 -5.71 -0.02
CA ARG A 133 16.77 -6.91 0.81
C ARG A 133 15.71 -6.84 1.92
N GLY A 134 14.55 -7.41 1.67
CA GLY A 134 13.52 -7.63 2.70
C GLY A 134 13.65 -9.04 3.29
N GLY A 135 13.87 -9.14 4.60
CA GLY A 135 13.51 -10.33 5.39
C GLY A 135 13.96 -11.72 4.91
N GLY A 136 15.12 -11.84 4.25
CA GLY A 136 15.71 -13.15 3.91
C GLY A 136 15.40 -13.68 2.50
N GLU A 137 14.68 -12.95 1.66
CA GLU A 137 14.49 -13.35 0.26
C GLU A 137 14.95 -12.25 -0.70
N ALA A 138 15.78 -12.65 -1.67
CA ALA A 138 16.16 -11.82 -2.80
C ALA A 138 15.03 -11.88 -3.83
N CYS A 139 14.36 -10.76 -4.07
CA CYS A 139 13.41 -10.63 -5.16
C CYS A 139 14.11 -9.97 -6.35
N LEU A 140 14.17 -10.67 -7.49
CA LEU A 140 14.61 -10.10 -8.77
C LEU A 140 13.42 -9.41 -9.42
N VAL A 141 13.65 -8.18 -9.89
CA VAL A 141 12.72 -7.38 -10.68
C VAL A 141 12.54 -8.00 -12.06
#